data_AF-A0A517YGV2-F1
#
_entry.id   AF-A0A517YGV2-F1
#
_cell.length_a   1.000
_cell.length_b   1.000
_cell.length_c   1.000
_cell.angle_alpha   90.00
_cell.angle_beta   90.00
_cell.angle_gamma   90.00
#
_symmetry.space_group_name_H-M   'P 1'
#
loop_
_entity.id
_entity.type
_entity.pdbx_description
1 polymer ?
#
loop_
_entity_poly.entity_id
_entity_poly.type
_entity_poly.pdbx_seq_one_letter_code
_entity_poly.pdbx_strand_id
1 'polypeptide(L)'
;MKPQCEECPLTSKEQQDAVIDATIRAAYLDPHSPTSHRAIASMLPSWIKADHKRVGRRVGELISTGALPQLNRRVGLDGKLRQGRKIPRADVPDDFQPEVTLLCGDAEQQLRTLDDDSVDCCVTSPPYFLQMDVCADQQIGQEQSVDQYIARLAKVFDEVRRILRRTGTLWINIGDTFRDGQSLLVPQRLALALTGRGWKLRGEIIVEKSNPAPRRYEGRLSPTHETLLVFALNVPHYFDVESLRLDFADEQNWGLARHHAPIRGTVWRFPPVRHEVGGHPAPMPIELARHCVTLGCPPGGTVLDPFLGIGTSLIAALENYRHGVGIELSPYYLSLARQRLPQASVV
;
A
#
# COMPACT_ATOMS: atom_id res chain seq x y z
N MET A 1 48.61 28.16 28.61
CA MET A 1 47.25 28.53 29.05
C MET A 1 46.26 27.52 28.49
N LYS A 2 45.81 26.56 29.32
CA LYS A 2 44.64 25.73 28.98
C LYS A 2 43.39 26.58 29.28
N PRO A 3 42.31 26.49 28.50
CA PRO A 3 41.07 27.17 28.86
C PRO A 3 40.60 26.58 30.19
N GLN A 4 40.28 27.46 31.14
CA GLN A 4 39.60 27.10 32.38
C GLN A 4 38.31 26.37 31.99
N CYS A 5 38.15 25.15 32.49
CA CYS A 5 36.88 24.43 32.39
C CYS A 5 35.89 25.23 33.25
N GLU A 6 34.90 25.84 32.61
CA GLU A 6 33.82 26.55 33.28
C GLU A 6 33.25 25.67 34.39
N GLU A 7 33.29 26.21 35.60
CA GLU A 7 32.65 25.62 36.77
C GLU A 7 31.15 25.44 36.51
N CYS A 8 30.63 24.27 36.90
CA CYS A 8 29.24 23.84 36.79
C CYS A 8 28.28 24.93 37.33
N PRO A 9 27.42 25.58 36.52
CA PRO A 9 26.61 26.69 37.02
C PRO A 9 25.42 26.25 37.88
N LEU A 10 25.23 24.95 38.15
CA LEU A 10 24.07 24.43 38.87
C LEU A 10 24.46 23.23 39.75
N THR A 11 24.43 23.41 41.07
CA THR A 11 24.92 22.44 42.07
C THR A 11 23.83 21.62 42.74
N SER A 12 22.54 21.95 42.56
CA SER A 12 21.45 21.18 43.18
C SER A 12 20.86 20.14 42.23
N LYS A 13 20.41 19.01 42.80
CA LYS A 13 19.71 17.94 42.07
C LYS A 13 18.49 18.47 41.32
N GLU A 14 17.79 19.43 41.93
CA GLU A 14 16.62 20.10 41.39
C GLU A 14 16.94 20.92 40.12
N GLN A 15 18.07 21.63 40.12
CA GLN A 15 18.54 22.35 38.94
C GLN A 15 18.93 21.39 37.80
N GLN A 16 19.52 20.24 38.12
CA GLN A 16 19.81 19.20 37.11
C GLN A 16 18.52 18.58 36.55
N ASP A 17 17.53 18.31 37.41
CA ASP A 17 16.23 17.77 36.97
C ASP A 17 15.46 18.79 36.10
N ALA A 18 15.59 20.09 36.34
CA ALA A 18 15.02 21.12 35.47
C ALA A 18 15.64 21.13 34.05
N VAL A 19 16.97 20.92 33.95
CA VAL A 19 17.66 20.81 32.64
C VAL A 19 17.25 19.52 31.93
N ILE A 20 17.08 18.41 32.67
CA ILE A 20 16.58 17.14 32.13
C ILE A 20 15.16 17.32 31.57
N ASP A 21 14.27 17.97 32.32
CA ASP A 21 12.90 18.25 31.88
C ASP A 21 12.84 19.14 30.65
N ALA A 22 13.64 20.21 30.61
CA ALA A 22 13.71 21.10 29.45
C ALA A 22 14.18 20.35 28.20
N THR A 23 15.18 19.47 28.34
CA THR A 23 15.70 18.63 27.26
C THR A 23 14.67 17.61 26.79
N ILE A 24 13.94 16.96 27.71
CA ILE A 24 12.86 16.04 27.38
C ILE A 24 11.75 16.77 26.62
N ARG A 25 11.30 17.94 27.10
CA ARG A 25 10.25 18.73 26.45
C ARG A 25 10.67 19.18 25.06
N ALA A 26 11.90 19.68 24.89
CA ALA A 26 12.42 20.06 23.58
C ALA A 26 12.44 18.87 22.61
N ALA A 27 12.86 17.68 23.06
CA ALA A 27 12.86 16.47 22.24
C ALA A 27 11.45 15.97 21.88
N TYR A 28 10.44 16.25 22.72
CA TYR A 28 9.04 15.83 22.49
C TYR A 28 8.25 16.82 21.62
N LEU A 29 8.70 18.08 21.54
CA LEU A 29 8.07 19.13 20.72
C LEU A 29 8.62 19.20 19.29
N ASP A 30 9.81 18.63 19.04
CA ASP A 30 10.42 18.57 17.71
C ASP A 30 10.16 17.21 17.03
N PRO A 31 9.40 17.15 15.91
CA PRO A 31 9.05 15.90 15.23
C PRO A 31 10.25 15.18 14.58
N HIS A 32 11.42 15.81 14.49
CA HIS A 32 12.65 15.21 13.97
C HIS A 32 13.63 14.78 15.07
N SER A 33 13.31 15.05 16.34
CA SER A 33 14.16 14.73 17.48
C SER A 33 13.91 13.31 18.02
N PRO A 34 14.95 12.59 18.45
CA PRO A 34 14.79 11.22 18.91
C PRO A 34 14.05 11.14 20.24
N THR A 35 13.03 10.28 20.32
CA THR A 35 12.13 10.17 21.49
C THR A 35 12.54 9.10 22.51
N SER A 36 13.61 8.33 22.24
CA SER A 36 14.10 7.31 23.17
C SER A 36 14.89 7.92 24.33
N HIS A 37 14.68 7.44 25.56
CA HIS A 37 15.38 7.95 26.75
C HIS A 37 16.91 7.84 26.65
N ARG A 38 17.42 6.88 25.86
CA ARG A 38 18.86 6.70 25.62
C ARG A 38 19.42 7.79 24.70
N ALA A 39 18.68 8.16 23.66
CA ALA A 39 19.06 9.24 22.76
C ALA A 39 18.91 10.61 23.43
N ILE A 40 17.82 10.84 24.17
CA ILE A 40 17.62 12.07 24.95
C ILE A 40 18.73 12.23 26.00
N ALA A 41 19.13 11.14 26.68
CA ALA A 41 20.26 11.19 27.61
C ALA A 41 21.58 11.59 26.93
N SER A 42 21.77 11.27 25.65
CA SER A 42 22.96 11.67 24.89
C SER A 42 22.97 13.14 24.45
N MET A 43 21.82 13.82 24.52
CA MET A 43 21.68 15.25 24.24
C MET A 43 21.98 16.12 25.48
N LEU A 44 22.05 15.51 26.66
CA LEU A 44 22.32 16.25 27.89
C LEU A 44 23.78 16.75 27.92
N PRO A 45 24.02 17.95 28.43
CA PRO A 45 25.38 18.43 28.66
C PRO A 45 26.20 17.46 29.52
N SER A 46 27.49 17.32 29.22
CA SER A 46 28.39 16.35 29.87
C SER A 46 28.54 16.54 31.39
N TRP A 47 28.20 17.72 31.92
CA TRP A 47 28.22 18.02 33.35
C TRP A 47 26.94 17.56 34.09
N ILE A 48 25.88 17.16 33.38
CA ILE A 48 24.71 16.54 33.98
C ILE A 48 25.03 15.08 34.33
N LYS A 49 25.07 14.76 35.62
CA LYS A 49 25.27 13.40 36.13
C LYS A 49 23.96 12.59 36.09
N ALA A 50 23.43 12.32 34.90
CA ALA A 50 22.21 11.53 34.69
C ALA A 50 22.46 10.30 33.80
N ASP A 51 21.80 9.19 34.12
CA ASP A 51 21.74 8.02 33.24
C ASP A 51 20.41 7.95 32.49
N HIS A 52 20.35 7.11 31.45
CA HIS A 52 19.14 6.92 30.64
C HIS A 52 17.94 6.39 31.46
N LYS A 53 18.16 5.75 32.62
CA LYS A 53 17.07 5.27 33.49
C LYS A 53 16.47 6.44 34.29
N ARG A 54 17.29 7.40 34.74
CA ARG A 54 16.86 8.64 35.39
C ARG A 54 16.04 9.49 34.43
N VAL A 55 16.51 9.66 33.18
CA VAL A 55 15.75 10.32 32.11
C VAL A 55 14.42 9.59 31.88
N GLY A 56 14.43 8.27 31.83
CA GLY A 56 13.20 7.49 31.63
C GLY A 56 12.18 7.58 32.76
N ARG A 57 12.62 7.72 34.02
CA ARG A 57 11.71 7.99 35.14
C ARG A 57 11.06 9.38 35.04
N ARG A 58 11.86 10.42 34.70
CA ARG A 58 11.35 11.78 34.50
C ARG A 58 10.32 11.86 33.38
N VAL A 59 10.53 11.15 32.27
CA VAL A 59 9.53 11.04 31.20
C VAL A 59 8.23 10.43 31.72
N GLY A 60 8.30 9.35 32.50
CA GLY A 60 7.12 8.72 33.11
C GLY A 60 6.35 9.66 34.04
N GLU A 61 7.05 10.45 34.86
CA GLU A 61 6.48 11.46 35.76
C GLU A 61 5.82 12.61 35.00
N LEU A 62 6.46 13.12 33.95
CA LEU A 62 5.92 14.21 33.13
C LEU A 62 4.69 13.76 32.33
N ILE A 63 4.65 12.50 31.90
CA ILE A 63 3.47 11.90 31.27
C ILE A 63 2.32 11.74 32.28
N SER A 64 2.59 11.20 33.48
CA SER A 64 1.55 10.94 34.48
C SER A 64 0.92 12.23 35.02
N THR A 65 1.67 13.33 35.00
CA THR A 65 1.20 14.66 35.41
C THR A 65 0.54 15.45 34.26
N GLY A 66 0.49 14.89 33.04
CA GLY A 66 -0.04 15.58 31.86
C GLY A 66 0.86 16.71 31.34
N ALA A 67 2.07 16.86 31.89
CA ALA A 67 3.03 17.89 31.51
C ALA A 67 3.75 17.58 30.18
N LEU A 68 3.69 16.32 29.73
CA LEU A 68 3.97 15.88 28.37
C LEU A 68 2.77 15.09 27.86
N PRO A 69 2.44 15.18 26.56
CA PRO A 69 1.49 14.25 25.96
C PRO A 69 2.01 12.82 26.19
N GLN A 70 1.10 11.86 26.37
CA GLN A 70 1.51 10.46 26.30
C GLN A 70 2.13 10.26 24.92
N LEU A 71 3.46 10.14 24.88
CA LEU A 71 4.09 9.50 23.76
C LEU A 71 3.57 8.07 23.85
N ASN A 72 2.54 7.79 23.08
CA ASN A 72 2.30 6.45 22.60
C ASN A 72 3.70 5.93 22.28
N ARG A 73 4.13 4.82 22.87
CA ARG A 73 5.39 4.12 22.48
C ARG A 73 5.28 3.56 21.05
N ARG A 74 4.59 4.30 20.18
CA ARG A 74 4.04 4.05 18.85
C ARG A 74 3.76 5.35 18.09
N VAL A 75 4.43 6.46 18.40
CA VAL A 75 4.47 7.57 17.44
C VAL A 75 5.81 7.49 16.72
N GLY A 76 5.74 6.99 15.48
CA GLY A 76 6.85 6.95 14.53
C GLY A 76 7.32 5.54 14.17
N LEU A 77 6.79 5.01 13.07
CA LEU A 77 7.28 3.85 12.30
C LEU A 77 6.79 2.43 12.64
N ASP A 78 5.73 2.28 13.44
CA ASP A 78 4.81 1.15 13.26
C ASP A 78 3.61 1.71 12.47
N GLY A 79 3.62 1.75 11.14
CA GLY A 79 3.62 0.51 10.37
C GLY A 79 2.31 -0.28 10.51
N LYS A 80 1.40 0.11 11.41
CA LYS A 80 -0.01 -0.22 11.26
C LYS A 80 -0.63 0.87 10.41
N LEU A 81 -0.60 0.66 9.09
CA LEU A 81 -1.76 1.03 8.29
C LEU A 81 -2.96 0.55 9.10
N ARG A 82 -3.69 1.47 9.74
CA ARG A 82 -5.03 1.14 10.21
C ARG A 82 -5.73 0.68 8.94
N GLN A 83 -6.15 -0.58 8.94
CA GLN A 83 -6.83 -1.22 7.82
C GLN A 83 -7.81 -0.20 7.26
N GLY A 84 -7.75 0.06 5.95
CA GLY A 84 -8.74 0.94 5.32
C GLY A 84 -10.11 0.55 5.86
N ARG A 85 -10.88 1.54 6.36
CA ARG A 85 -12.16 1.29 7.02
C ARG A 85 -12.97 0.33 6.14
N LYS A 86 -13.34 -0.85 6.66
CA LYS A 86 -14.34 -1.69 5.98
C LYS A 86 -15.56 -0.80 5.73
N ILE A 87 -15.97 -0.68 4.47
CA ILE A 87 -17.17 0.10 4.14
C ILE A 87 -18.33 -0.44 4.99
N PRO A 88 -19.16 0.44 5.59
CA PRO A 88 -20.28 -0.02 6.40
C PRO A 88 -21.15 -0.96 5.58
N ARG A 89 -21.54 -2.09 6.18
CA ARG A 89 -22.49 -3.06 5.59
C ARG A 89 -23.80 -2.39 5.11
N ALA A 90 -24.12 -1.19 5.59
CA ALA A 90 -25.33 -0.44 5.28
C ALA A 90 -25.60 -0.21 3.78
N ASP A 91 -24.57 -0.26 2.93
CA ASP A 91 -24.73 -0.07 1.47
C ASP A 91 -25.10 -1.37 0.72
N VAL A 92 -25.22 -2.50 1.43
CA VAL A 92 -25.67 -3.79 0.90
C VAL A 92 -26.74 -4.40 1.83
N PRO A 93 -27.65 -5.25 1.32
CA PRO A 93 -28.60 -5.97 2.17
C PRO A 93 -27.92 -6.78 3.28
N ASP A 94 -28.58 -6.94 4.42
CA ASP A 94 -28.04 -7.71 5.55
C ASP A 94 -27.79 -9.19 5.20
N ASP A 95 -28.56 -9.77 4.29
CA ASP A 95 -28.40 -11.14 3.81
C ASP A 95 -27.43 -11.28 2.63
N PHE A 96 -26.84 -10.18 2.14
CA PHE A 96 -25.92 -10.20 1.01
C PHE A 96 -24.71 -11.10 1.28
N GLN A 97 -24.52 -12.11 0.43
CA GLN A 97 -23.35 -12.98 0.43
C GLN A 97 -22.58 -12.78 -0.87
N PRO A 98 -21.36 -12.23 -0.83
CA PRO A 98 -20.57 -12.08 -2.04
C PRO A 98 -20.08 -13.43 -2.54
N GLU A 99 -20.16 -13.62 -3.86
CA GLU A 99 -19.73 -14.83 -4.55
C GLU A 99 -18.37 -14.62 -5.23
N VAL A 100 -17.57 -15.69 -5.31
CA VAL A 100 -16.29 -15.68 -6.01
C VAL A 100 -16.23 -16.80 -7.02
N THR A 101 -15.87 -16.48 -8.25
CA THR A 101 -15.60 -17.44 -9.33
C THR A 101 -14.11 -17.44 -9.67
N LEU A 102 -13.53 -18.63 -9.76
CA LEU A 102 -12.14 -18.86 -10.13
C LEU A 102 -12.07 -19.61 -11.47
N LEU A 103 -11.32 -19.04 -12.42
CA LEU A 103 -11.12 -19.58 -13.76
C LEU A 103 -9.64 -19.96 -13.95
N CYS A 104 -9.39 -21.18 -14.43
CA CYS A 104 -8.04 -21.63 -14.74
C CYS A 104 -7.73 -21.44 -16.23
N GLY A 105 -6.66 -20.73 -16.56
CA GLY A 105 -6.17 -20.64 -17.94
C GLY A 105 -5.60 -19.27 -18.32
N ASP A 106 -5.35 -19.11 -19.61
CA ASP A 106 -4.85 -17.84 -20.17
C ASP A 106 -5.88 -16.72 -19.98
N ALA A 107 -5.40 -15.57 -19.51
CA ALA A 107 -6.23 -14.42 -19.19
C ALA A 107 -7.05 -13.94 -20.39
N GLU A 108 -6.45 -13.81 -21.57
CA GLU A 108 -7.14 -13.34 -22.77
C GLU A 108 -8.24 -14.32 -23.19
N GLN A 109 -7.97 -15.62 -23.14
CA GLN A 109 -8.95 -16.65 -23.47
C GLN A 109 -10.12 -16.69 -22.49
N GLN A 110 -9.84 -16.63 -21.19
CA GLN A 110 -10.87 -16.70 -20.16
C GLN A 110 -11.74 -15.44 -20.13
N LEU A 111 -11.16 -14.25 -20.37
CA LEU A 111 -11.95 -13.01 -20.44
C LEU A 111 -13.00 -13.06 -21.57
N ARG A 112 -12.71 -13.72 -22.70
CA ARG A 112 -13.66 -13.88 -23.82
C ARG A 112 -14.89 -14.73 -23.48
N THR A 113 -14.85 -15.50 -22.40
CA THR A 113 -16.00 -16.29 -21.93
C THR A 113 -16.96 -15.48 -21.05
N LEU A 114 -16.51 -14.31 -20.58
CA LEU A 114 -17.30 -13.41 -19.73
C LEU A 114 -18.14 -12.45 -20.58
N ASP A 115 -19.36 -12.17 -20.11
CA ASP A 115 -20.29 -11.26 -20.76
C ASP A 115 -19.78 -9.81 -20.76
N ASP A 116 -20.19 -9.04 -21.77
CA ASP A 116 -20.00 -7.58 -21.80
C ASP A 116 -20.67 -6.92 -20.58
N ASP A 117 -20.14 -5.78 -20.12
CA ASP A 117 -20.73 -4.99 -19.01
C ASP A 117 -21.02 -5.81 -17.71
N SER A 118 -20.24 -6.86 -17.44
CA SER A 118 -20.45 -7.81 -16.34
C SER A 118 -19.66 -7.50 -15.06
N VAL A 119 -18.60 -6.68 -15.14
CA VAL A 119 -17.74 -6.35 -13.99
C VAL A 119 -17.63 -4.85 -13.74
N ASP A 120 -17.45 -4.44 -12.48
CA ASP A 120 -17.42 -3.02 -12.10
C ASP A 120 -16.00 -2.47 -11.96
N CYS A 121 -15.05 -3.30 -11.56
CA CYS A 121 -13.69 -2.89 -11.26
C CYS A 121 -12.70 -4.00 -11.59
N CYS A 122 -11.59 -3.67 -12.24
CA CYS A 122 -10.47 -4.58 -12.42
C CYS A 122 -9.30 -4.13 -11.55
N VAL A 123 -8.86 -4.98 -10.62
CA VAL A 123 -7.73 -4.72 -9.72
C VAL A 123 -6.71 -5.83 -9.90
N THR A 124 -5.54 -5.50 -10.44
CA THR A 124 -4.58 -6.53 -10.83
C THR A 124 -3.13 -6.09 -10.73
N SER A 125 -2.24 -7.08 -10.78
CA SER A 125 -0.79 -6.94 -10.84
C SER A 125 -0.27 -7.97 -11.85
N PRO A 126 -0.14 -7.62 -13.15
CA PRO A 126 0.31 -8.57 -14.16
C PRO A 126 1.73 -9.09 -13.86
N PRO A 127 2.15 -10.22 -14.45
CA PRO A 127 3.54 -10.68 -14.34
C PRO A 127 4.49 -9.62 -14.92
N TYR A 128 5.42 -9.12 -14.11
CA TYR A 128 6.35 -8.08 -14.57
C TYR A 128 7.35 -8.67 -15.57
N PHE A 129 7.61 -7.91 -16.63
CA PHE A 129 8.49 -8.30 -17.73
C PHE A 129 9.84 -8.86 -17.24
N LEU A 130 10.11 -10.14 -17.51
CA LEU A 130 11.32 -10.88 -17.15
C LEU A 130 11.62 -10.97 -15.64
N GLN A 131 10.64 -10.75 -14.77
CA GLN A 131 10.84 -10.83 -13.32
C GLN A 131 10.23 -12.09 -12.68
N MET A 132 9.46 -12.86 -13.44
CA MET A 132 8.81 -14.07 -12.95
C MET A 132 8.66 -15.10 -14.06
N ASP A 133 9.04 -16.34 -13.79
CA ASP A 133 8.79 -17.49 -14.64
C ASP A 133 8.05 -18.53 -13.80
N VAL A 134 6.82 -18.84 -14.18
CA VAL A 134 5.98 -19.85 -13.52
C VAL A 134 5.99 -21.17 -14.28
N CYS A 135 6.89 -21.31 -15.25
CA CYS A 135 7.08 -22.47 -16.12
C CYS A 135 5.78 -22.90 -16.80
N ALA A 136 4.94 -21.94 -17.19
CA ALA A 136 3.70 -22.19 -17.90
C ALA A 136 3.82 -21.77 -19.37
N ASP A 137 3.33 -22.62 -20.26
CA ASP A 137 3.22 -22.28 -21.67
C ASP A 137 2.37 -21.02 -21.84
N GLN A 138 2.79 -20.13 -22.73
CA GLN A 138 2.12 -18.87 -23.01
C GLN A 138 2.07 -17.89 -21.83
N GLN A 139 2.95 -18.00 -20.83
CA GLN A 139 3.04 -16.97 -19.79
C GLN A 139 3.31 -15.57 -20.38
N ILE A 140 2.59 -14.55 -19.89
CA ILE A 140 2.88 -13.13 -20.15
C ILE A 140 4.09 -12.70 -19.31
N GLY A 141 4.97 -11.87 -19.88
CA GLY A 141 6.17 -11.37 -19.20
C GLY A 141 7.46 -12.07 -19.64
N GLN A 142 7.38 -13.01 -20.60
CA GLN A 142 8.50 -13.74 -21.18
C GLN A 142 8.74 -13.41 -22.67
N GLU A 143 8.15 -12.32 -23.16
CA GLU A 143 8.28 -11.88 -24.54
C GLU A 143 9.72 -11.44 -24.88
N GLN A 144 10.07 -11.44 -26.17
CA GLN A 144 11.44 -11.11 -26.63
C GLN A 144 11.78 -9.63 -26.42
N SER A 145 10.76 -8.76 -26.45
CA SER A 145 10.91 -7.32 -26.28
C SER A 145 9.82 -6.73 -25.39
N VAL A 146 10.12 -5.57 -24.79
CA VAL A 146 9.16 -4.81 -23.99
C VAL A 146 7.93 -4.42 -24.83
N ASP A 147 8.10 -4.14 -26.12
CA ASP A 147 6.98 -3.76 -26.98
C ASP A 147 6.02 -4.93 -27.24
N GLN A 148 6.55 -6.15 -27.39
CA GLN A 148 5.72 -7.36 -27.49
C GLN A 148 4.97 -7.61 -26.18
N TYR A 149 5.63 -7.45 -25.03
CA TYR A 149 5.00 -7.58 -23.71
C TYR A 149 3.86 -6.55 -23.52
N ILE A 150 4.12 -5.28 -23.83
CA ILE A 150 3.11 -4.21 -23.74
C ILE A 150 1.94 -4.49 -24.70
N ALA A 151 2.22 -4.92 -25.93
CA ALA A 151 1.17 -5.27 -26.89
C ALA A 151 0.31 -6.44 -26.41
N ARG A 152 0.90 -7.41 -25.73
CA ARG A 152 0.17 -8.55 -25.17
C ARG A 152 -0.71 -8.17 -23.99
N LEU A 153 -0.19 -7.38 -23.05
CA LEU A 153 -1.00 -6.80 -21.97
C LEU A 153 -2.15 -5.95 -22.51
N ALA A 154 -1.88 -5.14 -23.55
CA ALA A 154 -2.91 -4.32 -24.16
C ALA A 154 -4.10 -5.14 -24.71
N LYS A 155 -3.86 -6.33 -25.27
CA LYS A 155 -4.93 -7.24 -25.70
C LYS A 155 -5.78 -7.76 -24.54
N VAL A 156 -5.14 -8.15 -23.44
CA VAL A 156 -5.86 -8.54 -22.22
C VAL A 156 -6.73 -7.37 -21.74
N PHE A 157 -6.17 -6.16 -21.72
CA PHE A 157 -6.92 -4.98 -21.29
C PHE A 157 -7.98 -4.51 -22.31
N ASP A 158 -7.91 -4.88 -23.58
CA ASP A 158 -9.01 -4.68 -24.53
C ASP A 158 -10.22 -5.54 -24.15
N GLU A 159 -10.00 -6.80 -23.74
CA GLU A 159 -11.08 -7.66 -23.23
C GLU A 159 -11.62 -7.16 -21.89
N VAL A 160 -10.74 -6.70 -20.98
CA VAL A 160 -11.19 -6.04 -19.74
C VAL A 160 -12.05 -4.81 -20.06
N ARG A 161 -11.69 -4.03 -21.08
CA ARG A 161 -12.45 -2.86 -21.52
C ARG A 161 -13.85 -3.24 -22.00
N ARG A 162 -14.01 -4.39 -22.66
CA ARG A 162 -15.29 -4.92 -23.15
C ARG A 162 -16.22 -5.33 -22.01
N ILE A 163 -15.69 -6.04 -21.00
CA ILE A 163 -16.50 -6.58 -19.91
C ILE A 163 -16.75 -5.60 -18.77
N LEU A 164 -15.97 -4.53 -18.66
CA LEU A 164 -16.22 -3.48 -17.66
C LEU A 164 -17.49 -2.72 -17.98
N ARG A 165 -18.33 -2.55 -16.98
CA ARG A 165 -19.45 -1.60 -17.00
C ARG A 165 -18.95 -0.21 -17.35
N ARG A 166 -19.82 0.59 -17.98
CA ARG A 166 -19.53 1.98 -18.39
C ARG A 166 -18.87 2.88 -17.33
N THR A 167 -19.16 2.68 -16.05
CA THR A 167 -18.60 3.45 -14.91
C THR A 167 -17.38 2.80 -14.28
N GLY A 168 -16.86 1.72 -14.87
CA GLY A 168 -15.84 0.87 -14.30
C GLY A 168 -14.43 1.44 -14.39
N THR A 169 -13.59 0.93 -13.49
CA THR A 169 -12.19 1.35 -13.32
C THR A 169 -11.23 0.18 -13.48
N LEU A 170 -10.01 0.49 -13.91
CA LEU A 170 -8.91 -0.46 -14.07
C LEU A 170 -7.69 0.03 -13.29
N TRP A 171 -7.22 -0.82 -12.39
CA TRP A 171 -6.11 -0.56 -11.47
C TRP A 171 -5.00 -1.57 -11.75
N ILE A 172 -3.86 -1.10 -12.24
CA ILE A 172 -2.74 -1.95 -12.64
C ILE A 172 -1.53 -1.60 -11.78
N ASN A 173 -1.19 -2.47 -10.84
CA ASN A 173 0.08 -2.37 -10.13
C ASN A 173 1.18 -2.94 -11.02
N ILE A 174 2.14 -2.11 -11.41
CA ILE A 174 3.24 -2.52 -12.29
C ILE A 174 4.55 -1.84 -11.93
N GLY A 175 5.61 -2.65 -11.92
CA GLY A 175 6.98 -2.21 -11.71
C GLY A 175 7.72 -2.04 -13.02
N ASP A 176 8.74 -1.19 -13.00
CA ASP A 176 9.65 -1.10 -14.13
C ASP A 176 10.68 -2.24 -14.15
N THR A 177 11.18 -2.52 -15.35
CA THR A 177 12.26 -3.48 -15.59
C THR A 177 13.45 -2.74 -16.16
N PHE A 178 14.65 -3.18 -15.80
CA PHE A 178 15.89 -2.55 -16.24
C PHE A 178 16.70 -3.54 -17.07
N ARG A 179 17.30 -3.05 -18.15
CA ARG A 179 18.24 -3.81 -19.00
C ARG A 179 19.45 -2.92 -19.26
N ASP A 180 20.65 -3.46 -19.05
CA ASP A 180 21.91 -2.75 -19.26
C ASP A 180 21.97 -1.37 -18.55
N GLY A 181 21.44 -1.31 -17.32
CA GLY A 181 21.40 -0.10 -16.50
C GLY A 181 20.30 0.90 -16.89
N GLN A 182 19.59 0.68 -17.98
CA GLN A 182 18.54 1.57 -18.48
C GLN A 182 17.15 1.11 -18.04
N SER A 183 16.29 2.06 -17.70
CA SER A 183 14.86 1.84 -17.51
C SER A 183 14.22 1.44 -18.84
N LEU A 184 13.36 0.42 -18.83
CA LEU A 184 12.57 0.04 -20.00
C LEU A 184 11.26 0.84 -20.11
N LEU A 185 10.97 1.69 -19.13
CA LEU A 185 9.79 2.55 -19.06
C LEU A 185 8.49 1.76 -19.12
N VAL A 186 8.44 0.58 -18.47
CA VAL A 186 7.31 -0.35 -18.59
C VAL A 186 5.98 0.31 -18.18
N PRO A 187 5.85 0.97 -17.01
CA PRO A 187 4.59 1.63 -16.63
C PRO A 187 4.17 2.72 -17.63
N GLN A 188 5.12 3.54 -18.10
CA GLN A 188 4.84 4.65 -19.01
C GLN A 188 4.44 4.16 -20.39
N ARG A 189 5.13 3.14 -20.93
CA ARG A 189 4.78 2.51 -22.21
C ARG A 189 3.38 1.89 -22.15
N LEU A 190 3.05 1.20 -21.05
CA LEU A 190 1.72 0.64 -20.85
C LEU A 190 0.67 1.75 -20.81
N ALA A 191 0.93 2.84 -20.08
CA ALA A 191 -0.02 3.93 -19.96
C ALA A 191 -0.31 4.63 -21.29
N LEU A 192 0.72 4.86 -22.09
CA LEU A 192 0.58 5.41 -23.45
C LEU A 192 -0.18 4.44 -24.36
N ALA A 193 0.15 3.15 -24.32
CA ALA A 193 -0.51 2.13 -25.13
C ALA A 193 -2.01 2.03 -24.82
N LEU A 194 -2.39 1.97 -23.54
CA LEU A 194 -3.80 1.90 -23.14
C LEU A 194 -4.56 3.19 -23.46
N THR A 195 -3.94 4.35 -23.25
CA THR A 195 -4.55 5.64 -23.62
C THR A 195 -4.82 5.72 -25.12
N GLY A 196 -3.89 5.23 -25.95
CA GLY A 196 -4.06 5.11 -27.40
C GLY A 196 -5.19 4.16 -27.82
N ARG A 197 -5.63 3.26 -26.93
CA ARG A 197 -6.75 2.33 -27.12
C ARG A 197 -8.06 2.81 -26.50
N GLY A 198 -8.12 4.10 -26.13
CA GLY A 198 -9.35 4.75 -25.68
C GLY A 198 -9.59 4.70 -24.17
N TRP A 199 -8.65 4.16 -23.38
CA TRP A 199 -8.70 4.28 -21.93
C TRP A 199 -8.47 5.73 -21.47
N LYS A 200 -9.13 6.14 -20.38
CA LYS A 200 -8.90 7.43 -19.74
C LYS A 200 -7.97 7.25 -18.55
N LEU A 201 -6.70 7.62 -18.70
CA LEU A 201 -5.77 7.68 -17.57
C LEU A 201 -6.27 8.73 -16.57
N ARG A 202 -6.53 8.32 -15.34
CA ARG A 202 -7.00 9.17 -14.24
C ARG A 202 -5.87 9.70 -13.38
N GLY A 203 -4.76 8.96 -13.34
CA GLY A 203 -3.55 9.34 -12.65
C GLY A 203 -2.72 8.12 -12.31
N GLU A 204 -1.64 8.38 -11.58
CA GLU A 204 -0.70 7.39 -11.10
C GLU A 204 -0.59 7.51 -9.58
N ILE A 205 -0.46 6.37 -8.92
CA ILE A 205 -0.19 6.27 -7.50
C ILE A 205 1.16 5.60 -7.32
N ILE A 206 2.03 6.23 -6.52
CA ILE A 206 3.35 5.70 -6.20
C ILE A 206 3.22 4.78 -4.99
N VAL A 207 3.46 3.49 -5.21
CA VAL A 207 3.41 2.46 -4.17
C VAL A 207 4.81 2.30 -3.59
N GLU A 208 5.07 2.89 -2.43
CA GLU A 208 6.36 2.80 -1.75
C GLU A 208 6.59 1.42 -1.13
N LYS A 209 7.73 0.82 -1.47
CA LYS A 209 8.22 -0.42 -0.86
C LYS A 209 9.05 -0.08 0.35
N SER A 210 8.50 -0.28 1.55
CA SER A 210 9.15 0.12 2.82
C SER A 210 10.43 -0.67 3.18
N ASN A 211 10.78 -1.75 2.45
CA ASN A 211 12.01 -2.51 2.65
C ASN A 211 12.44 -3.21 1.34
N PRO A 212 12.93 -2.46 0.34
CA PRO A 212 13.36 -3.06 -0.91
C PRO A 212 14.59 -3.94 -0.64
N ALA A 213 14.68 -5.10 -1.31
CA ALA A 213 15.85 -5.97 -1.19
C ALA A 213 17.13 -5.15 -1.46
N PRO A 214 18.19 -5.30 -0.64
CA PRO A 214 19.42 -4.53 -0.76
C PRO A 214 20.20 -4.95 -2.01
N ARG A 215 19.75 -4.47 -3.18
CA ARG A 215 20.43 -4.62 -4.45
C ARG A 215 21.21 -3.34 -4.72
N ARG A 216 22.52 -3.47 -4.89
CA ARG A 216 23.37 -2.39 -5.40
C ARG A 216 23.21 -2.33 -6.91
N TYR A 217 22.88 -1.15 -7.41
CA TYR A 217 22.88 -0.86 -8.83
C TYR A 217 23.98 0.16 -9.06
N GLU A 218 24.95 -0.17 -9.91
CA GLU A 218 26.00 0.78 -10.28
C GLU A 218 25.39 1.90 -11.14
N GLY A 219 25.77 3.15 -10.85
CA GLY A 219 25.34 4.31 -11.64
C GLY A 219 23.88 4.76 -11.47
N ARG A 220 23.09 4.18 -10.55
CA ARG A 220 21.69 4.60 -10.32
C ARG A 220 21.18 4.28 -8.91
N LEU A 221 20.06 4.92 -8.54
CA LEU A 221 19.32 4.60 -7.32
C LEU A 221 18.56 3.28 -7.47
N SER A 222 18.42 2.56 -6.35
CA SER A 222 17.58 1.37 -6.26
C SER A 222 16.11 1.74 -6.42
N PRO A 223 15.32 0.97 -7.20
CA PRO A 223 13.89 1.23 -7.31
C PRO A 223 13.20 0.85 -6.00
N THR A 224 12.62 1.84 -5.34
CA THR A 224 11.95 1.70 -4.02
C THR A 224 10.43 1.86 -4.10
N HIS A 225 9.89 1.91 -5.32
CA HIS A 225 8.45 2.04 -5.54
C HIS A 225 7.99 1.21 -6.73
N GLU A 226 6.69 0.97 -6.78
CA GLU A 226 5.93 0.52 -7.95
C GLU A 226 4.96 1.62 -8.37
N THR A 227 4.42 1.49 -9.58
CA THR A 227 3.41 2.41 -10.11
C THR A 227 2.07 1.68 -10.16
N LEU A 228 1.07 2.24 -9.49
CA LEU A 228 -0.32 1.85 -9.65
C LEU A 228 -0.97 2.80 -10.65
N LEU A 229 -1.20 2.31 -11.87
CA LEU A 229 -1.89 3.06 -12.92
C LEU A 229 -3.40 2.97 -12.71
N VAL A 230 -4.09 4.11 -12.81
CA VAL A 230 -5.54 4.18 -12.62
C VAL A 230 -6.20 4.64 -13.93
N PHE A 231 -7.01 3.76 -14.53
CA PHE A 231 -7.79 4.06 -15.72
C PHE A 231 -9.29 3.98 -15.44
N ALA A 232 -10.07 4.67 -16.28
CA ALA A 232 -11.52 4.53 -16.35
C ALA A 232 -11.96 4.43 -17.81
N LEU A 233 -13.14 3.84 -18.04
CA LEU A 233 -13.78 3.88 -19.36
C LEU A 233 -14.29 5.29 -19.70
N ASN A 234 -14.90 5.95 -18.72
CA ASN A 234 -15.55 7.24 -18.89
C ASN A 234 -15.22 8.21 -17.74
N VAL A 235 -15.52 9.48 -17.97
CA VAL A 235 -15.57 10.51 -16.93
C VAL A 235 -16.91 11.22 -17.09
N PRO A 236 -17.83 11.15 -16.11
CA PRO A 236 -17.67 10.55 -14.77
C PRO A 236 -17.65 9.01 -14.77
N HIS A 237 -17.12 8.42 -13.69
CA HIS A 237 -17.09 6.99 -13.36
C HIS A 237 -17.29 6.81 -11.85
N TYR A 238 -17.50 5.57 -11.39
CA TYR A 238 -17.59 5.30 -9.96
C TYR A 238 -16.23 5.51 -9.28
N PHE A 239 -16.19 6.33 -8.24
CA PHE A 239 -14.97 6.60 -7.48
C PHE A 239 -15.30 7.08 -6.06
N ASP A 240 -15.26 6.18 -5.07
CA ASP A 240 -15.57 6.52 -3.67
C ASP A 240 -14.33 7.06 -2.95
N VAL A 241 -14.05 8.34 -3.18
CA VAL A 241 -12.92 9.04 -2.57
C VAL A 241 -13.01 9.12 -1.04
N GLU A 242 -14.22 9.05 -0.48
CA GLU A 242 -14.46 9.10 0.97
C GLU A 242 -13.94 7.84 1.67
N SER A 243 -13.85 6.70 0.95
CA SER A 243 -13.24 5.47 1.46
C SER A 243 -11.77 5.65 1.90
N LEU A 244 -11.09 6.68 1.39
CA LEU A 244 -9.70 7.00 1.74
C LEU A 244 -9.54 8.25 2.62
N ARG A 245 -10.64 8.78 3.16
CA ARG A 245 -10.55 9.87 4.13
C ARG A 245 -9.79 9.38 5.36
N LEU A 246 -8.75 10.12 5.72
CA LEU A 246 -7.92 9.75 6.86
C LEU A 246 -8.71 9.98 8.15
N ASP A 247 -8.60 9.03 9.08
CA ASP A 247 -9.05 9.26 10.45
C ASP A 247 -8.14 10.31 11.09
N PHE A 248 -8.52 11.58 10.93
CA PHE A 248 -7.85 12.73 11.53
C PHE A 248 -8.29 12.87 12.99
N ALA A 249 -7.96 11.87 13.81
CA ALA A 249 -8.04 11.97 15.25
C ALA A 249 -6.69 12.48 15.75
N ASP A 250 -6.44 13.78 15.59
CA ASP A 250 -5.35 14.45 16.27
C ASP A 250 -5.93 15.16 17.50
N GLU A 251 -5.41 14.87 18.69
CA GLU A 251 -5.83 15.49 19.95
C GLU A 251 -5.63 17.01 19.95
N GLN A 252 -4.90 17.54 18.96
CA GLN A 252 -4.64 18.98 18.79
C GLN A 252 -5.73 19.75 18.04
N ASN A 253 -6.69 19.09 17.40
CA ASN A 253 -7.73 19.78 16.62
C ASN A 253 -9.07 19.85 17.37
N TRP A 254 -9.24 20.93 18.12
CA TRP A 254 -10.49 21.37 18.74
C TRP A 254 -11.60 21.59 17.68
N GLY A 255 -12.37 20.56 17.35
CA GLY A 255 -13.72 20.71 16.79
C GLY A 255 -13.87 20.75 15.26
N LEU A 256 -12.86 20.37 14.47
CA LEU A 256 -13.05 20.19 13.02
C LEU A 256 -13.85 18.91 12.75
N ALA A 257 -15.05 19.07 12.17
CA ALA A 257 -15.88 17.96 11.74
C ALA A 257 -15.10 17.01 10.81
N ARG A 258 -15.36 15.70 10.90
CA ARG A 258 -14.71 14.65 10.10
C ARG A 258 -14.64 14.95 8.60
N HIS A 259 -15.61 15.66 8.03
CA HIS A 259 -15.62 16.08 6.62
C HIS A 259 -14.46 17.02 6.23
N HIS A 260 -13.73 17.58 7.19
CA HIS A 260 -12.52 18.38 6.94
C HIS A 260 -11.22 17.59 7.02
N ALA A 261 -11.26 16.30 7.40
CA ALA A 261 -10.08 15.45 7.40
C ALA A 261 -9.52 15.29 5.98
N PRO A 262 -8.19 15.37 5.76
CA PRO A 262 -7.61 15.17 4.45
C PRO A 262 -7.87 13.76 3.92
N ILE A 263 -8.00 13.70 2.61
CA ILE A 263 -8.05 12.44 1.85
C ILE A 263 -6.62 12.01 1.56
N ARG A 264 -6.36 10.70 1.63
CA ARG A 264 -5.05 10.13 1.29
C ARG A 264 -4.62 10.57 -0.12
N GLY A 265 -3.41 11.12 -0.23
CA GLY A 265 -2.81 11.53 -1.51
C GLY A 265 -2.34 10.35 -2.37
N THR A 266 -1.55 10.62 -3.41
CA THR A 266 -1.13 9.64 -4.43
C THR A 266 0.17 8.89 -4.12
N VAL A 267 0.75 9.06 -2.93
CA VAL A 267 1.93 8.28 -2.49
C VAL A 267 1.51 7.36 -1.36
N TRP A 268 1.53 6.06 -1.60
CA TRP A 268 1.00 5.05 -0.70
C TRP A 268 2.11 4.15 -0.18
N ARG A 269 2.30 4.16 1.14
CA ARG A 269 3.25 3.28 1.82
C ARG A 269 2.55 2.02 2.32
N PHE A 270 3.11 0.86 2.02
CA PHE A 270 2.69 -0.42 2.56
C PHE A 270 3.87 -1.14 3.25
N PRO A 271 3.63 -1.80 4.41
CA PRO A 271 4.65 -2.62 5.03
C PRO A 271 4.97 -3.82 4.13
N PRO A 272 6.16 -4.42 4.26
CA PRO A 272 6.51 -5.62 3.50
C PRO A 272 5.52 -6.75 3.78
N VAL A 273 5.03 -7.39 2.70
CA VAL A 273 4.23 -8.60 2.84
C VAL A 273 5.20 -9.73 3.22
N ARG A 274 4.97 -10.37 4.36
CA ARG A 274 5.76 -11.53 4.75
C ARG A 274 5.43 -12.68 3.80
N HIS A 275 6.44 -13.43 3.37
CA HIS A 275 6.29 -14.64 2.55
C HIS A 275 5.68 -15.78 3.38
N GLU A 276 4.43 -15.62 3.83
CA GLU A 276 3.83 -16.52 4.83
C GLU A 276 2.88 -17.57 4.23
N VAL A 277 2.49 -17.48 2.95
CA VAL A 277 1.56 -18.46 2.34
C VAL A 277 2.00 -18.92 0.95
N GLY A 278 2.36 -20.20 0.83
CA GLY A 278 2.37 -20.95 -0.44
C GLY A 278 3.53 -20.71 -1.42
N GLY A 279 4.55 -19.92 -1.06
CA GLY A 279 5.73 -19.72 -1.89
C GLY A 279 5.53 -18.78 -3.10
N HIS A 280 4.41 -18.04 -3.17
CA HIS A 280 4.26 -17.02 -4.20
C HIS A 280 5.34 -15.93 -4.03
N PRO A 281 6.13 -15.63 -5.08
CA PRO A 281 7.34 -14.82 -4.94
C PRO A 281 7.05 -13.35 -4.63
N ALA A 282 5.91 -12.81 -5.07
CA ALA A 282 5.58 -11.40 -4.90
C ALA A 282 4.07 -11.15 -4.80
N PRO A 283 3.41 -11.52 -3.69
CA PRO A 283 2.00 -11.20 -3.51
C PRO A 283 1.79 -9.69 -3.31
N MET A 284 0.79 -9.13 -4.00
CA MET A 284 0.31 -7.76 -3.75
C MET A 284 -0.06 -7.57 -2.27
N PRO A 285 0.23 -6.41 -1.64
CA PRO A 285 -0.25 -6.11 -0.30
C PRO A 285 -1.78 -6.08 -0.23
N ILE A 286 -2.38 -6.73 0.77
CA ILE A 286 -3.84 -6.77 0.93
C ILE A 286 -4.47 -5.37 1.10
N GLU A 287 -3.78 -4.45 1.79
CA GLU A 287 -4.25 -3.08 1.95
C GLU A 287 -4.25 -2.30 0.62
N LEU A 288 -3.28 -2.58 -0.28
CA LEU A 288 -3.26 -1.99 -1.62
C LEU A 288 -4.50 -2.43 -2.40
N ALA A 289 -4.75 -3.75 -2.44
CA ALA A 289 -5.94 -4.30 -3.07
C ALA A 289 -7.24 -3.73 -2.46
N ARG A 290 -7.32 -3.64 -1.12
CA ARG A 290 -8.48 -3.08 -0.42
C ARG A 290 -8.76 -1.63 -0.85
N HIS A 291 -7.74 -0.80 -0.92
CA HIS A 291 -7.89 0.58 -1.36
C HIS A 291 -8.43 0.67 -2.80
N CYS A 292 -7.89 -0.12 -3.73
CA CYS A 292 -8.38 -0.15 -5.11
C CYS A 292 -9.84 -0.62 -5.18
N VAL A 293 -10.20 -1.65 -4.42
CA VAL A 293 -11.57 -2.19 -4.37
C VAL A 293 -12.54 -1.15 -3.83
N THR A 294 -12.25 -0.52 -2.69
CA THR A 294 -13.19 0.43 -2.05
C THR A 294 -13.35 1.70 -2.88
N LEU A 295 -12.26 2.18 -3.51
CA LEU A 295 -12.31 3.33 -4.41
C LEU A 295 -13.07 3.02 -5.71
N GLY A 296 -12.74 1.90 -6.35
CA GLY A 296 -13.10 1.65 -7.75
C GLY A 296 -14.32 0.76 -7.97
N CYS A 297 -14.80 0.05 -6.94
CA CYS A 297 -15.92 -0.88 -7.04
C CYS A 297 -17.09 -0.50 -6.10
N PRO A 298 -18.31 -0.32 -6.61
CA PRO A 298 -19.48 -0.07 -5.77
C PRO A 298 -19.72 -1.23 -4.79
N PRO A 299 -20.32 -0.97 -3.61
CA PRO A 299 -20.81 -2.04 -2.74
C PRO A 299 -21.73 -2.99 -3.50
N GLY A 300 -21.55 -4.30 -3.31
CA GLY A 300 -22.27 -5.32 -4.08
C GLY A 300 -21.84 -5.47 -5.55
N GLY A 301 -20.87 -4.67 -6.02
CA GLY A 301 -20.31 -4.80 -7.36
C GLY A 301 -19.34 -5.97 -7.52
N THR A 302 -18.87 -6.19 -8.75
CA THR A 302 -17.97 -7.30 -9.10
C THR A 302 -16.55 -6.82 -9.37
N VAL A 303 -15.57 -7.39 -8.65
CA VAL A 303 -14.14 -7.17 -8.84
C VAL A 303 -13.54 -8.27 -9.70
N LEU A 304 -12.79 -7.89 -10.74
CA LEU A 304 -12.03 -8.77 -11.60
C LEU A 304 -10.53 -8.70 -11.25
N ASP A 305 -9.85 -9.85 -11.29
CA ASP A 305 -8.40 -9.93 -11.39
C ASP A 305 -7.99 -10.97 -12.45
N PRO A 306 -7.51 -10.55 -13.64
CA PRO A 306 -7.09 -11.45 -14.70
C PRO A 306 -5.72 -12.12 -14.45
N PHE A 307 -5.01 -11.73 -13.38
CA PHE A 307 -3.71 -12.27 -12.98
C PHE A 307 -3.71 -12.54 -11.47
N LEU A 308 -4.65 -13.39 -11.05
CA LEU A 308 -5.07 -13.57 -9.66
C LEU A 308 -3.94 -13.97 -8.70
N GLY A 309 -2.99 -14.79 -9.18
CA GLY A 309 -1.99 -15.43 -8.34
C GLY A 309 -2.65 -16.21 -7.20
N ILE A 310 -2.35 -15.81 -5.97
CA ILE A 310 -2.89 -16.45 -4.75
C ILE A 310 -4.16 -15.77 -4.20
N GLY A 311 -4.82 -14.89 -4.95
CA GLY A 311 -6.18 -14.42 -4.63
C GLY A 311 -6.30 -13.19 -3.72
N THR A 312 -5.24 -12.40 -3.55
CA THR A 312 -5.27 -11.24 -2.63
C THR A 312 -6.35 -10.20 -3.00
N SER A 313 -6.52 -9.92 -4.28
CA SER A 313 -7.55 -8.99 -4.81
C SER A 313 -8.97 -9.43 -4.44
N LEU A 314 -9.28 -10.72 -4.58
CA LEU A 314 -10.61 -11.24 -4.27
C LEU A 314 -10.87 -11.41 -2.77
N ILE A 315 -9.83 -11.64 -1.96
CA ILE A 315 -9.94 -11.54 -0.51
C ILE A 315 -10.35 -10.12 -0.12
N ALA A 316 -9.72 -9.10 -0.71
CA ALA A 316 -10.10 -7.71 -0.48
C ALA A 316 -11.54 -7.41 -0.95
N ALA A 317 -11.98 -7.97 -2.08
CA ALA A 317 -13.36 -7.86 -2.57
C ALA A 317 -14.36 -8.41 -1.55
N LEU A 318 -14.19 -9.66 -1.13
CA LEU A 318 -15.07 -10.33 -0.17
C LEU A 318 -15.14 -9.62 1.18
N GLU A 319 -13.98 -9.22 1.74
CA GLU A 319 -13.91 -8.51 3.02
C GLU A 319 -14.65 -7.17 3.03
N ASN A 320 -14.93 -6.64 1.83
CA ASN A 320 -15.65 -5.41 1.61
C ASN A 320 -17.00 -5.65 0.90
N TYR A 321 -17.57 -6.86 0.92
CA TYR A 321 -18.90 -7.11 0.36
C TYR A 321 -19.01 -6.83 -1.15
N ARG A 322 -18.03 -7.31 -1.93
CA ARG A 322 -18.05 -7.32 -3.39
C ARG A 322 -17.91 -8.75 -3.90
N HIS A 323 -18.56 -9.05 -5.04
CA HIS A 323 -18.31 -10.28 -5.78
C HIS A 323 -16.90 -10.27 -6.38
N GLY A 324 -16.40 -11.45 -6.76
CA GLY A 324 -15.07 -11.61 -7.32
C GLY A 324 -15.00 -12.57 -8.51
N VAL A 325 -14.23 -12.21 -9.53
CA VAL A 325 -13.84 -13.11 -10.63
C VAL A 325 -12.33 -13.09 -10.76
N GLY A 326 -11.70 -14.25 -10.65
CA GLY A 326 -10.24 -14.38 -10.70
C GLY A 326 -9.80 -15.35 -11.77
N ILE A 327 -8.85 -14.94 -12.61
CA ILE A 327 -8.23 -15.80 -13.61
C ILE A 327 -6.78 -16.05 -13.23
N GLU A 328 -6.36 -17.30 -13.27
CA GLU A 328 -4.96 -17.69 -13.03
C GLU A 328 -4.53 -18.75 -14.04
N LEU A 329 -3.35 -18.54 -14.62
CA LEU A 329 -2.77 -19.47 -15.59
C LEU A 329 -2.27 -20.74 -14.90
N SER A 330 -1.64 -20.61 -13.74
CA SER A 330 -1.03 -21.71 -13.00
C SER A 330 -2.05 -22.46 -12.13
N PRO A 331 -2.34 -23.75 -12.41
CA PRO A 331 -3.21 -24.54 -11.55
C PRO A 331 -2.71 -24.61 -10.10
N TYR A 332 -1.39 -24.53 -9.90
CA TYR A 332 -0.77 -24.49 -8.58
C TYR A 332 -1.16 -23.23 -7.81
N TYR A 333 -0.97 -22.03 -8.38
CA TYR A 333 -1.36 -20.79 -7.69
C TYR A 333 -2.87 -20.68 -7.50
N LEU A 334 -3.66 -21.15 -8.47
CA LEU A 334 -5.11 -21.20 -8.35
C LEU A 334 -5.54 -22.13 -7.20
N SER A 335 -4.85 -23.25 -6.98
CA SER A 335 -5.12 -24.12 -5.83
C SER A 335 -4.86 -23.43 -4.48
N LEU A 336 -3.83 -22.59 -4.39
CA LEU A 336 -3.54 -21.78 -3.21
C LEU A 336 -4.57 -20.67 -3.02
N ALA A 337 -5.01 -20.03 -4.11
CA ALA A 337 -6.10 -19.06 -4.06
C ALA A 337 -7.38 -19.71 -3.52
N ARG A 338 -7.74 -20.91 -3.99
CA ARG A 338 -8.90 -21.68 -3.52
C ARG A 338 -8.81 -22.02 -2.03
N GLN A 339 -7.63 -22.37 -1.51
CA GLN A 339 -7.44 -22.61 -0.08
C GLN A 339 -7.73 -21.36 0.78
N ARG A 340 -7.43 -20.17 0.25
CA ARG A 340 -7.69 -18.89 0.92
C ARG A 340 -9.12 -18.37 0.71
N LEU A 341 -9.81 -18.90 -0.30
CA LEU A 341 -11.16 -18.51 -0.73
C LEU A 341 -12.07 -19.76 -0.75
N PRO A 342 -12.35 -20.38 0.41
CA PRO A 342 -13.04 -21.67 0.46
C PRO A 342 -14.46 -21.65 -0.11
N GLN A 343 -15.13 -20.48 -0.10
CA GLN A 343 -16.46 -20.29 -0.69
C GLN A 343 -16.44 -20.08 -2.22
N ALA A 344 -15.27 -20.06 -2.86
CA ALA A 344 -15.17 -19.81 -4.29
C ALA A 344 -15.62 -21.03 -5.12
N SER A 345 -16.43 -20.78 -6.15
CA SER A 345 -16.69 -21.73 -7.22
C SER A 345 -15.49 -21.76 -8.17
N VAL A 346 -15.14 -22.96 -8.65
CA VAL A 346 -14.13 -23.16 -9.69
C VAL A 346 -14.86 -23.68 -10.92
N VAL A 347 -14.69 -23.00 -12.05
CA VAL A 347 -15.39 -23.30 -13.31
C VAL A 347 -14.41 -23.78 -14.36
#